data_AF-A0A9P8ZWD9-F1
#
_entry.id   AF-A0A9P8ZWD9-F1
#
_cell.length_a   1.000
_cell.length_b   1.000
_cell.length_c   1.000
_cell.angle_alpha   90.00
_cell.angle_beta   90.00
_cell.angle_gamma   90.00
#
_symmetry.space_group_name_H-M   'P 1'
#
loop_
_entity.id
_entity.type
_entity.pdbx_description
1 polymer ?
#
loop_
_entity_poly.entity_id
_entity_poly.type
_entity_poly.pdbx_seq_one_letter_code
_entity_poly.pdbx_strand_id
1 'polypeptide(L)'
;MAGQIDSTRPFNSLVISIFALFSFAGFYFMRIESAIHGVPINFEKICTEGRWEDGTLIKQTYTGIKAVDFLFTWLVPAFLTGPAGWDEGIRLQQIHFLVNFFAVLSIINIEAVRQRNNGRIISYTAIWAVLYQTVAGAAIVPLYHLAFTLASKKKTYLSSGREVSLGYAKSLLPALAVGYLVPTIAMYLPWGDLNITQNLTALWQPAPAFPNLLLLVLAPVLASSSRSSSRTSDVKHLKRIYVAAGIVSTFTQWATLYLFFTSTNPKLSFKYVFVPNKNIWKENTALGLHYIFLWDFWIIYASSLVWCWVVVVDYLRYVRGKVTPIQMLLAAVNIVGVALVAGPGTAMALVWNKRENLLVEIETGDRKKKAA
;
A
#
# COMPACT_ATOMS: atom_id res chain seq x y z
N MET A 1 35.39 3.60 -27.66
CA MET A 1 35.05 2.68 -26.55
C MET A 1 35.08 3.47 -25.25
N ALA A 2 33.95 3.97 -24.77
CA ALA A 2 33.86 4.60 -23.45
C ALA A 2 33.45 3.52 -22.45
N GLY A 3 34.34 3.20 -21.52
CA GLY A 3 34.09 2.22 -20.45
C GLY A 3 32.84 2.61 -19.67
N GLN A 4 31.76 1.86 -19.89
CA GLN A 4 30.48 2.05 -19.25
C GLN A 4 30.59 1.54 -17.82
N ILE A 5 30.97 2.41 -16.87
CA ILE A 5 30.91 2.07 -15.45
C ILE A 5 29.43 1.90 -15.12
N ASP A 6 28.95 0.65 -15.15
CA ASP A 6 27.63 0.22 -14.68
C ASP A 6 27.59 0.38 -13.15
N SER A 7 27.58 1.63 -12.72
CA SER A 7 27.65 2.02 -11.31
C SER A 7 26.33 1.63 -10.64
N THR A 8 26.42 0.68 -9.72
CA THR A 8 25.32 0.31 -8.83
C THR A 8 25.04 1.44 -7.84
N ARG A 9 23.82 1.49 -7.30
CA ARG A 9 23.47 2.37 -6.18
C ARG A 9 24.46 2.17 -5.00
N PRO A 10 25.06 3.24 -4.45
CA PRO A 10 25.83 3.20 -3.22
C PRO A 10 24.97 2.70 -2.06
N PHE A 11 25.58 1.99 -1.13
CA PHE A 11 24.90 1.44 0.05
C PHE A 11 23.69 0.56 -0.28
N ASN A 12 23.64 -0.03 -1.49
CA ASN A 12 22.50 -0.87 -1.89
C ASN A 12 22.28 -2.04 -0.92
N SER A 13 23.36 -2.64 -0.40
CA SER A 13 23.27 -3.68 0.63
C SER A 13 22.61 -3.17 1.92
N LEU A 14 22.95 -1.95 2.37
CA LEU A 14 22.31 -1.33 3.53
C LEU A 14 20.80 -1.12 3.29
N VAL A 15 20.42 -0.60 2.13
CA VAL A 15 19.01 -0.39 1.77
C VAL A 15 18.24 -1.72 1.75
N ILE A 16 18.84 -2.78 1.18
CA ILE A 16 18.25 -4.13 1.18
C ILE A 16 18.08 -4.65 2.62
N SER A 17 19.12 -4.52 3.45
CA SER A 17 19.06 -4.95 4.85
C SER A 17 17.97 -4.20 5.62
N ILE A 18 17.78 -2.91 5.38
CA ILE A 18 16.69 -2.13 6.01
C ILE A 18 15.32 -2.72 5.66
N PHE A 19 15.06 -3.04 4.38
CA PHE A 19 13.78 -3.66 4.00
C PHE A 19 13.62 -5.08 4.53
N ALA A 20 14.70 -5.86 4.60
CA ALA A 20 14.68 -7.18 5.23
C ALA A 20 14.36 -7.09 6.74
N LEU A 21 14.93 -6.10 7.44
CA LEU A 21 14.64 -5.84 8.85
C LEU A 21 13.19 -5.41 9.08
N PHE A 22 12.64 -4.54 8.22
CA PHE A 22 11.20 -4.22 8.27
C PHE A 22 10.33 -5.46 8.06
N SER A 23 10.66 -6.32 7.09
CA SER A 23 9.92 -7.56 6.84
C SER A 23 9.98 -8.51 8.05
N PHE A 24 11.18 -8.69 8.61
CA PHE A 24 11.37 -9.50 9.82
C PHE A 24 10.57 -8.94 11.00
N ALA A 25 10.61 -7.63 11.23
CA ALA A 25 9.81 -6.98 12.26
C ALA A 25 8.31 -7.19 12.03
N GLY A 26 7.86 -7.13 10.77
CA GLY A 26 6.46 -7.38 10.40
C GLY A 26 6.02 -8.80 10.75
N PHE A 27 6.82 -9.80 10.39
CA PHE A 27 6.59 -11.18 10.80
C PHE A 27 6.61 -11.34 12.32
N TYR A 28 7.58 -10.73 12.99
CA TYR A 28 7.74 -10.84 14.43
C TYR A 28 6.51 -10.30 15.17
N PHE A 29 6.14 -9.04 14.96
CA PHE A 29 5.07 -8.40 15.71
C PHE A 29 3.67 -8.95 15.36
N MET A 30 3.39 -9.20 14.07
CA MET A 30 2.05 -9.68 13.67
C MET A 30 1.83 -11.17 13.93
N ARG A 31 2.88 -11.99 13.85
CA ARG A 31 2.73 -13.46 13.89
C ARG A 31 3.42 -14.08 15.09
N ILE A 32 4.73 -13.87 15.25
CA ILE A 32 5.53 -14.59 16.26
C ILE A 32 5.15 -14.14 17.67
N GLU A 33 5.25 -12.84 17.96
CA GLU A 33 4.95 -12.29 19.28
C GLU A 33 3.49 -12.53 19.68
N SER A 34 2.58 -12.27 18.74
CA SER A 34 1.14 -12.48 18.93
C SER A 34 0.84 -13.95 19.24
N ALA A 35 1.45 -14.91 18.53
CA ALA A 35 1.30 -16.34 18.80
C ALA A 35 1.90 -16.76 20.15
N ILE A 36 3.12 -16.31 20.48
CA ILE A 36 3.79 -16.62 21.76
C ILE A 36 2.92 -16.19 22.95
N HIS A 37 2.20 -15.08 22.82
CA HIS A 37 1.39 -14.53 23.90
C HIS A 37 -0.10 -14.86 23.82
N GLY A 38 -0.54 -15.64 22.83
CA GLY A 38 -1.96 -15.99 22.65
C GLY A 38 -2.85 -14.79 22.34
N VAL A 39 -2.36 -13.88 21.49
CA VAL A 39 -3.06 -12.67 21.05
C VAL A 39 -3.42 -12.81 19.56
N PRO A 40 -4.65 -12.47 19.14
CA PRO A 40 -5.77 -12.02 19.96
C PRO A 40 -6.35 -13.16 20.80
N ILE A 41 -6.79 -12.85 22.01
CA ILE A 41 -7.43 -13.85 22.89
C ILE A 41 -8.71 -14.36 22.24
N ASN A 42 -9.09 -15.62 22.46
CA ASN A 42 -10.32 -16.25 21.96
C ASN A 42 -10.54 -16.23 20.43
N PHE A 43 -9.59 -15.74 19.63
CA PHE A 43 -9.81 -15.54 18.20
C PHE A 43 -10.06 -16.84 17.44
N GLU A 44 -9.31 -17.90 17.74
CA GLU A 44 -9.53 -19.23 17.17
C GLU A 44 -10.93 -19.77 17.52
N LYS A 45 -11.37 -19.56 18.75
CA LYS A 45 -12.72 -19.95 19.19
C LYS A 45 -13.80 -19.20 18.41
N ILE A 46 -13.64 -17.89 18.23
CA ILE A 46 -14.57 -17.07 17.42
C ILE A 46 -14.64 -17.56 15.98
N CYS A 47 -13.49 -17.86 15.38
CA CYS A 47 -13.40 -18.31 14.00
C CYS A 47 -14.02 -19.71 13.80
N THR A 48 -13.89 -20.60 14.79
CA THR A 48 -14.39 -21.99 14.70
C THR A 48 -15.84 -22.16 15.14
N GLU A 49 -16.29 -21.44 16.17
CA GLU A 49 -17.66 -21.52 16.68
C GLU A 49 -18.64 -20.58 15.96
N GLY A 50 -18.13 -19.60 15.21
CA GLY A 50 -18.96 -18.64 14.49
C GLY A 50 -19.74 -17.71 15.41
N ARG A 51 -19.16 -17.35 16.56
CA ARG A 51 -19.75 -16.44 17.54
C ARG A 51 -18.69 -15.52 18.13
N TRP A 52 -19.00 -14.24 18.20
CA TRP A 52 -18.20 -13.25 18.91
C TRP A 52 -18.35 -13.42 20.43
N GLU A 53 -17.53 -12.70 21.21
CA GLU A 53 -17.48 -12.81 22.67
C GLU A 53 -18.81 -12.48 23.37
N ASP A 54 -19.62 -11.59 22.77
CA ASP A 54 -20.95 -11.19 23.25
C ASP A 54 -22.10 -12.08 22.72
N GLY A 55 -21.77 -13.15 21.99
CA GLY A 55 -22.73 -14.05 21.37
C GLY A 55 -23.18 -13.66 19.96
N THR A 56 -22.71 -12.52 19.44
CA THR A 56 -23.00 -12.07 18.07
C THR A 56 -22.61 -13.12 17.04
N LEU A 57 -23.50 -13.42 16.10
CA LEU A 57 -23.27 -14.45 15.08
C LEU A 57 -22.25 -13.99 14.03
N ILE A 58 -21.24 -14.82 13.82
CA ILE A 58 -20.22 -14.66 12.79
C ILE A 58 -20.47 -15.68 11.68
N LYS A 59 -20.61 -15.18 10.47
CA LYS A 59 -20.93 -15.96 9.28
C LYS A 59 -19.76 -16.91 8.95
N GLN A 60 -20.09 -18.16 8.65
CA GLN A 60 -19.12 -19.22 8.36
C GLN A 60 -19.13 -19.69 6.90
N THR A 61 -20.16 -19.32 6.15
CA THR A 61 -20.34 -19.73 4.75
C THR A 61 -20.67 -18.50 3.92
N TYR A 62 -19.82 -18.17 2.95
CA TYR A 62 -19.97 -16.96 2.13
C TYR A 62 -20.23 -17.32 0.66
N THR A 63 -19.46 -18.28 0.13
CA THR A 63 -19.47 -18.69 -1.27
C THR A 63 -20.02 -20.09 -1.47
N GLY A 64 -20.02 -20.93 -0.42
CA GLY A 64 -20.31 -22.36 -0.51
C GLY A 64 -19.11 -23.22 -0.92
N ILE A 65 -17.98 -22.60 -1.30
CA ILE A 65 -16.74 -23.30 -1.63
C ILE A 65 -15.91 -23.45 -0.35
N LYS A 66 -15.81 -24.68 0.17
CA LYS A 66 -15.18 -24.97 1.47
C LYS A 66 -13.80 -24.32 1.67
N ALA A 67 -12.92 -24.38 0.66
CA ALA A 67 -11.58 -23.82 0.76
C ALA A 67 -11.56 -22.28 0.84
N VAL A 68 -12.47 -21.63 0.11
CA VAL A 68 -12.59 -20.16 0.12
C VAL A 68 -13.25 -19.70 1.42
N ASP A 69 -14.32 -20.38 1.82
CA ASP A 69 -15.03 -20.07 3.05
C ASP A 69 -14.13 -20.31 4.29
N PHE A 70 -13.28 -21.34 4.28
CA PHE A 70 -12.27 -21.53 5.31
C PHE A 70 -11.31 -20.34 5.44
N LEU A 71 -10.90 -19.69 4.34
CA LEU A 71 -10.07 -18.48 4.47
C LEU A 71 -10.87 -17.31 5.05
N PHE A 72 -12.14 -17.16 4.63
CA PHE A 72 -12.99 -16.07 5.10
C PHE A 72 -13.42 -16.21 6.56
N THR A 73 -13.52 -17.42 7.11
CA THR A 73 -13.84 -17.64 8.53
C THR A 73 -12.77 -17.09 9.47
N TRP A 74 -11.53 -16.91 8.98
CA TRP A 74 -10.44 -16.25 9.71
C TRP A 74 -10.29 -14.78 9.32
N LEU A 75 -10.35 -14.46 8.03
CA LEU A 75 -10.10 -13.11 7.56
C LEU A 75 -11.25 -12.15 7.88
N VAL A 76 -12.51 -12.57 7.77
CA VAL A 76 -13.63 -11.66 8.03
C VAL A 76 -13.67 -11.23 9.50
N PRO A 77 -13.59 -12.14 10.49
CA PRO A 77 -13.61 -11.74 11.89
C PRO A 77 -12.39 -10.90 12.28
N ALA A 78 -11.22 -11.13 11.66
CA ALA A 78 -10.05 -10.29 11.88
C ALA A 78 -10.32 -8.82 11.54
N PHE A 79 -11.05 -8.55 10.45
CA PHE A 79 -11.32 -7.19 10.00
C PHE A 79 -12.62 -6.60 10.53
N LEU A 80 -13.50 -7.38 11.17
CA LEU A 80 -14.91 -7.01 11.38
C LEU A 80 -15.14 -5.83 12.34
N THR A 81 -14.29 -5.66 13.37
CA THR A 81 -14.50 -4.65 14.42
C THR A 81 -14.71 -3.24 13.90
N GLY A 82 -13.90 -2.80 12.93
CA GLY A 82 -14.02 -1.46 12.34
C GLY A 82 -15.26 -1.31 11.46
N PRO A 83 -15.45 -2.15 10.42
CA PRO A 83 -16.66 -2.20 9.59
C PRO A 83 -17.97 -2.29 10.38
N ALA A 84 -18.01 -3.10 11.44
CA ALA A 84 -19.18 -3.25 12.29
C ALA A 84 -19.42 -2.05 13.23
N GLY A 85 -18.44 -1.15 13.36
CA GLY A 85 -18.56 0.04 14.20
C GLY A 85 -18.54 -0.25 15.71
N TRP A 86 -18.05 -1.42 16.12
CA TRP A 86 -17.99 -1.81 17.54
C TRP A 86 -16.99 -0.97 18.34
N ASP A 87 -15.97 -0.43 17.67
CA ASP A 87 -15.02 0.50 18.26
C ASP A 87 -14.65 1.61 17.27
N GLU A 88 -14.98 2.85 17.62
CA GLU A 88 -14.74 4.00 16.74
C GLU A 88 -13.25 4.29 16.48
N GLY A 89 -12.39 4.02 17.46
CA GLY A 89 -10.94 4.22 17.33
C GLY A 89 -10.31 3.19 16.41
N ILE A 90 -10.69 1.91 16.57
CA ILE A 90 -10.27 0.82 15.67
C ILE A 90 -10.80 1.08 14.27
N ARG A 91 -12.07 1.48 14.14
CA ARG A 91 -12.67 1.85 12.85
C ARG A 91 -11.89 2.98 12.17
N LEU A 92 -11.57 4.06 12.90
CA LEU A 92 -10.79 5.17 12.35
C LEU A 92 -9.39 4.72 11.92
N GLN A 93 -8.72 3.88 12.73
CA GLN A 93 -7.40 3.33 12.40
C GLN A 93 -7.45 2.53 11.09
N GLN A 94 -8.40 1.60 10.96
CA GLN A 94 -8.48 0.75 9.79
C GLN A 94 -8.92 1.50 8.53
N ILE A 95 -9.83 2.48 8.64
CA ILE A 95 -10.16 3.38 7.53
C ILE A 95 -8.91 4.14 7.09
N HIS A 96 -8.18 4.75 8.05
CA HIS A 96 -6.97 5.50 7.76
C HIS A 96 -5.93 4.65 7.04
N PHE A 97 -5.68 3.46 7.58
CA PHE A 97 -4.79 2.47 6.99
C PHE A 97 -5.24 2.09 5.57
N LEU A 98 -6.40 1.47 5.40
CA LEU A 98 -6.75 0.83 4.13
C LEU A 98 -7.00 1.86 3.02
N VAL A 99 -7.48 3.07 3.34
CA VAL A 99 -7.64 4.12 2.33
C VAL A 99 -6.28 4.66 1.87
N ASN A 100 -5.32 4.87 2.77
CA ASN A 100 -3.95 5.27 2.38
C ASN A 100 -3.25 4.15 1.56
N PHE A 101 -3.63 2.89 1.75
CA PHE A 101 -3.04 1.75 1.03
C PHE A 101 -3.39 1.76 -0.47
N PHE A 102 -4.41 2.53 -0.87
CA PHE A 102 -4.68 2.83 -2.28
C PHE A 102 -3.46 3.42 -3.01
N ALA A 103 -2.65 4.24 -2.33
CA ALA A 103 -1.43 4.79 -2.91
C ALA A 103 -0.36 3.70 -3.14
N VAL A 104 -0.17 2.79 -2.17
CA VAL A 104 0.73 1.64 -2.29
C VAL A 104 0.33 0.78 -3.49
N LEU A 105 -0.94 0.41 -3.55
CA LEU A 105 -1.48 -0.38 -4.66
C LEU A 105 -1.33 0.30 -6.01
N SER A 106 -1.59 1.61 -6.08
CA SER A 106 -1.43 2.38 -7.30
C SER A 106 0.01 2.31 -7.82
N ILE A 107 0.99 2.50 -6.93
CA ILE A 107 2.41 2.50 -7.30
C ILE A 107 2.87 1.10 -7.72
N ILE A 108 2.51 0.06 -6.95
CA ILE A 108 2.85 -1.33 -7.27
C ILE A 108 2.30 -1.72 -8.64
N ASN A 109 1.04 -1.42 -8.92
CA ASN A 109 0.41 -1.74 -10.21
C ASN A 109 1.02 -0.97 -11.38
N ILE A 110 1.49 0.28 -11.19
CA ILE A 110 2.18 1.04 -12.23
C ILE A 110 3.57 0.46 -12.49
N GLU A 111 4.37 0.22 -11.45
CA GLU A 111 5.73 -0.29 -11.63
C GLU A 111 5.76 -1.71 -12.19
N ALA A 112 4.78 -2.54 -11.85
CA ALA A 112 4.68 -3.91 -12.32
C ALA A 112 4.60 -4.04 -13.84
N VAL A 113 3.92 -3.10 -14.51
CA VAL A 113 3.64 -3.18 -15.96
C VAL A 113 4.57 -2.35 -16.83
N ARG A 114 5.56 -1.69 -16.23
CA ARG A 114 6.58 -1.00 -17.03
C ARG A 114 7.37 -2.00 -17.84
N GLN A 115 7.68 -1.64 -19.08
CA GLN A 115 8.46 -2.51 -19.98
C GLN A 115 9.76 -3.02 -19.33
N ARG A 116 10.50 -2.19 -18.59
CA ARG A 116 11.76 -2.59 -17.93
C ARG A 116 11.61 -3.66 -16.84
N ASN A 117 10.39 -3.82 -16.32
CA ASN A 117 10.08 -4.76 -15.25
C ASN A 117 9.46 -6.05 -15.76
N ASN A 118 9.14 -6.15 -17.06
CA ASN A 118 8.53 -7.34 -17.65
C ASN A 118 9.28 -8.63 -17.25
N GLY A 119 8.53 -9.62 -16.76
CA GLY A 119 9.04 -10.91 -16.29
C GLY A 119 9.79 -10.88 -14.95
N ARG A 120 9.94 -9.73 -14.29
CA ARG A 120 10.56 -9.67 -12.96
C ARG A 120 9.55 -10.00 -11.88
N ILE A 121 10.05 -10.44 -10.71
CA ILE A 121 9.19 -10.81 -9.57
C ILE A 121 8.22 -9.69 -9.15
N ILE A 122 8.61 -8.42 -9.31
CA ILE A 122 7.78 -7.25 -8.98
C ILE A 122 6.59 -7.04 -9.94
N SER A 123 6.55 -7.73 -11.07
CA SER A 123 5.46 -7.63 -12.05
C SER A 123 4.25 -8.49 -11.71
N TYR A 124 4.40 -9.49 -10.84
CA TYR A 124 3.33 -10.42 -10.48
C TYR A 124 2.50 -9.88 -9.30
N THR A 125 1.84 -8.75 -9.50
CA THR A 125 1.05 -8.03 -8.48
C THR A 125 0.00 -8.87 -7.77
N ALA A 126 -0.66 -9.79 -8.48
CA ALA A 126 -1.65 -10.70 -7.88
C ALA A 126 -1.02 -11.64 -6.83
N ILE A 127 0.21 -12.12 -7.07
CA ILE A 127 0.94 -12.96 -6.10
C ILE A 127 1.24 -12.13 -4.85
N TRP A 128 1.78 -10.92 -5.02
CA TRP A 128 2.03 -10.01 -3.90
C TRP A 128 0.76 -9.70 -3.12
N ALA A 129 -0.36 -9.46 -3.82
CA ALA A 129 -1.67 -9.21 -3.21
C ALA A 129 -2.14 -10.37 -2.34
N VAL A 130 -2.12 -11.59 -2.86
CA VAL A 130 -2.47 -12.79 -2.10
C VAL A 130 -1.56 -12.93 -0.88
N LEU A 131 -0.25 -12.74 -1.04
CA LEU A 131 0.72 -12.89 0.05
C LEU A 131 0.51 -11.87 1.16
N TYR A 132 0.39 -10.57 0.85
CA TYR A 132 0.24 -9.57 1.91
C TYR A 132 -1.14 -9.64 2.58
N GLN A 133 -2.17 -10.11 1.88
CA GLN A 133 -3.52 -10.27 2.44
C GLN A 133 -3.60 -11.48 3.39
N THR A 134 -2.91 -12.59 3.08
CA THR A 134 -3.04 -13.85 3.83
C THR A 134 -1.92 -14.07 4.84
N VAL A 135 -0.69 -13.61 4.56
CA VAL A 135 0.48 -13.86 5.39
C VAL A 135 0.69 -12.74 6.40
N ALA A 136 1.02 -11.52 5.96
CA ALA A 136 1.14 -10.33 6.81
C ALA A 136 1.53 -9.14 5.93
N GLY A 137 0.73 -8.07 5.94
CA GLY A 137 0.99 -6.87 5.18
C GLY A 137 2.37 -6.28 5.45
N ALA A 138 2.66 -6.05 6.73
CA ALA A 138 3.92 -5.55 7.25
C ALA A 138 5.12 -6.42 6.91
N ALA A 139 4.94 -7.72 6.67
CA ALA A 139 6.05 -8.58 6.27
C ALA A 139 6.30 -8.52 4.76
N ILE A 140 5.23 -8.57 3.97
CA ILE A 140 5.31 -8.78 2.52
C ILE A 140 5.57 -7.48 1.75
N VAL A 141 5.00 -6.35 2.18
CA VAL A 141 5.20 -5.06 1.50
C VAL A 141 6.68 -4.61 1.53
N PRO A 142 7.42 -4.71 2.64
CA PRO A 142 8.86 -4.46 2.63
C PRO A 142 9.64 -5.42 1.72
N LEU A 143 9.23 -6.69 1.58
CA LEU A 143 9.85 -7.62 0.63
C LEU A 143 9.63 -7.19 -0.82
N TYR A 144 8.46 -6.61 -1.14
CA TYR A 144 8.26 -5.98 -2.45
C TYR A 144 9.25 -4.81 -2.65
N HIS A 145 9.42 -3.94 -1.65
CA HIS A 145 10.39 -2.84 -1.73
C HIS A 145 11.84 -3.33 -1.90
N LEU A 146 12.19 -4.43 -1.24
CA LEU A 146 13.47 -5.12 -1.39
C LEU A 146 13.64 -5.63 -2.83
N ALA A 147 12.64 -6.36 -3.35
CA ALA A 147 12.66 -6.89 -4.71
C ALA A 147 12.76 -5.76 -5.75
N PHE A 148 12.04 -4.65 -5.54
CA PHE A 148 12.16 -3.46 -6.37
C PHE A 148 13.56 -2.83 -6.29
N THR A 149 14.13 -2.76 -5.09
CA THR A 149 15.48 -2.22 -4.86
C THR A 149 16.55 -3.03 -5.59
N LEU A 150 16.43 -4.36 -5.57
CA LEU A 150 17.27 -5.27 -6.35
C LEU A 150 17.09 -5.06 -7.85
N ALA A 151 15.85 -4.96 -8.32
CA ALA A 151 15.53 -4.70 -9.72
C ALA A 151 16.09 -3.36 -10.22
N SER A 152 16.07 -2.34 -9.36
CA SER A 152 16.43 -0.96 -9.70
C SER A 152 17.88 -0.57 -9.37
N LYS A 153 18.72 -1.52 -8.92
CA LYS A 153 20.07 -1.21 -8.38
C LYS A 153 21.03 -0.57 -9.39
N LYS A 154 20.88 -0.85 -10.68
CA LYS A 154 21.77 -0.35 -11.74
C LYS A 154 21.34 1.02 -12.21
N LYS A 155 22.28 1.93 -12.50
CA LYS A 155 21.97 3.27 -13.03
C LYS A 155 21.17 3.21 -14.34
N THR A 156 21.41 2.19 -15.16
CA THR A 156 20.71 1.91 -16.42
C THR A 156 19.22 1.60 -16.23
N TYR A 157 18.76 1.31 -15.01
CA TYR A 157 17.33 1.07 -14.73
C TYR A 157 16.45 2.29 -15.05
N LEU A 158 16.98 3.51 -14.89
CA LEU A 158 16.23 4.73 -15.14
C LEU A 158 16.28 5.20 -16.60
N SER A 159 17.18 4.64 -17.42
CA SER A 159 17.44 5.17 -18.77
C SER A 159 16.51 4.63 -19.86
N SER A 160 15.79 3.53 -19.62
CA SER A 160 14.90 2.93 -20.63
C SER A 160 13.77 2.12 -20.00
N GLY A 161 12.76 1.77 -20.82
CA GLY A 161 11.64 0.91 -20.43
C GLY A 161 10.70 1.53 -19.37
N ARG A 162 10.61 2.86 -19.34
CA ARG A 162 9.65 3.62 -18.51
C ARG A 162 8.20 3.33 -18.92
N GLU A 163 7.98 3.20 -20.22
CA GLU A 163 6.66 3.19 -20.85
C GLU A 163 5.70 2.16 -20.23
N VAL A 164 4.46 2.60 -20.05
CA VAL A 164 3.30 1.75 -19.77
C VAL A 164 2.38 1.80 -21.00
N SER A 165 1.78 0.68 -21.38
CA SER A 165 0.87 0.66 -22.52
C SER A 165 -0.31 1.63 -22.30
N LEU A 166 -0.69 2.37 -23.34
CA LEU A 166 -1.69 3.43 -23.21
C LEU A 166 -3.06 2.90 -22.74
N GLY A 167 -3.46 1.72 -23.24
CA GLY A 167 -4.68 1.04 -22.81
C GLY A 167 -4.66 0.75 -21.30
N TYR A 168 -3.53 0.26 -20.79
CA TYR A 168 -3.37 0.02 -19.36
C TYR A 168 -3.36 1.32 -18.56
N ALA A 169 -2.60 2.33 -18.98
CA ALA A 169 -2.50 3.61 -18.28
C ALA A 169 -3.88 4.30 -18.16
N LYS A 170 -4.72 4.23 -19.21
CA LYS A 170 -6.11 4.72 -19.19
C LYS A 170 -7.03 3.93 -18.26
N SER A 171 -6.87 2.61 -18.26
CA SER A 171 -7.75 1.68 -17.54
C SER A 171 -7.42 1.53 -16.06
N LEU A 172 -6.19 1.85 -15.66
CA LEU A 172 -5.73 1.55 -14.31
C LEU A 172 -6.46 2.37 -13.23
N LEU A 173 -6.74 3.66 -13.45
CA LEU A 173 -7.49 4.44 -12.47
C LEU A 173 -8.90 3.88 -12.21
N PRO A 174 -9.76 3.66 -13.22
CA PRO A 174 -11.08 3.07 -12.97
C PRO A 174 -10.98 1.64 -12.40
N ALA A 175 -9.99 0.84 -12.83
CA ALA A 175 -9.77 -0.50 -12.28
C ALA A 175 -9.38 -0.46 -10.79
N LEU A 176 -8.51 0.46 -10.37
CA LEU A 176 -8.15 0.65 -8.96
C LEU A 176 -9.32 1.20 -8.15
N ALA A 177 -10.08 2.15 -8.70
CA ALA A 177 -11.23 2.73 -8.02
C ALA A 177 -12.32 1.68 -7.76
N VAL A 178 -12.74 0.94 -8.80
CA VAL A 178 -13.79 -0.08 -8.70
C VAL A 178 -13.28 -1.34 -8.00
N GLY A 179 -12.04 -1.75 -8.27
CA GLY A 179 -11.48 -2.98 -7.75
C GLY A 179 -11.06 -2.90 -6.28
N TYR A 180 -10.65 -1.72 -5.80
CA TYR A 180 -10.15 -1.57 -4.43
C TYR A 180 -10.86 -0.49 -3.63
N LEU A 181 -10.91 0.75 -4.13
CA LEU A 181 -11.36 1.88 -3.31
C LEU A 181 -12.86 1.79 -2.97
N VAL A 182 -13.70 1.46 -3.95
CA VAL A 182 -15.16 1.30 -3.77
C VAL A 182 -15.48 0.17 -2.78
N PRO A 183 -14.94 -1.07 -2.93
CA PRO A 183 -15.12 -2.12 -1.93
C PRO A 183 -14.65 -1.70 -0.53
N THR A 184 -13.52 -0.99 -0.44
CA THR A 184 -12.99 -0.49 0.84
C THR A 184 -13.97 0.46 1.50
N ILE A 185 -14.49 1.45 0.76
CA ILE A 185 -15.47 2.40 1.29
C ILE A 185 -16.76 1.69 1.68
N ALA A 186 -17.28 0.81 0.81
CA ALA A 186 -18.52 0.08 1.04
C ALA A 186 -18.46 -0.74 2.34
N MET A 187 -17.32 -1.36 2.65
CA MET A 187 -17.12 -2.11 3.88
C MET A 187 -17.33 -1.27 5.16
N TYR A 188 -17.05 0.04 5.13
CA TYR A 188 -17.16 0.91 6.31
C TYR A 188 -18.45 1.74 6.37
N LEU A 189 -19.35 1.63 5.40
CA LEU A 189 -20.64 2.33 5.47
C LEU A 189 -21.53 1.71 6.57
N PRO A 190 -22.33 2.52 7.28
CA PRO A 190 -23.18 2.04 8.37
C PRO A 190 -24.46 1.39 7.82
N TRP A 191 -24.36 0.14 7.37
CA TRP A 191 -25.47 -0.58 6.72
C TRP A 191 -26.63 -0.96 7.65
N GLY A 192 -26.43 -0.92 8.97
CA GLY A 192 -27.44 -1.33 9.96
C GLY A 192 -27.70 -2.83 10.04
N ASP A 193 -27.10 -3.64 9.16
CA ASP A 193 -27.18 -5.10 9.16
C ASP A 193 -25.77 -5.70 9.15
N LEU A 194 -25.45 -6.46 10.21
CA LEU A 194 -24.15 -7.12 10.36
C LEU A 194 -23.90 -8.18 9.28
N ASN A 195 -24.93 -8.82 8.73
CA ASN A 195 -24.75 -9.77 7.62
C ASN A 195 -24.27 -9.06 6.36
N ILE A 196 -24.78 -7.86 6.07
CA ILE A 196 -24.31 -7.03 4.95
C ILE A 196 -22.85 -6.65 5.19
N THR A 197 -22.51 -6.16 6.38
CA THR A 197 -21.14 -5.81 6.75
C THR A 197 -20.18 -7.00 6.57
N GLN A 198 -20.54 -8.18 7.10
CA GLN A 198 -19.71 -9.39 6.96
C GLN A 198 -19.53 -9.82 5.50
N ASN A 199 -20.58 -9.74 4.68
CA ASN A 199 -20.48 -10.07 3.24
C ASN A 199 -19.60 -9.06 2.50
N LEU A 200 -19.69 -7.77 2.82
CA LEU A 200 -18.84 -6.74 2.22
C LEU A 200 -17.39 -6.87 2.67
N THR A 201 -17.14 -7.22 3.93
CA THR A 201 -15.80 -7.56 4.42
C THR A 201 -15.24 -8.77 3.68
N ALA A 202 -16.04 -9.81 3.46
CA ALA A 202 -15.62 -10.99 2.68
C ALA A 202 -15.31 -10.63 1.22
N LEU A 203 -16.18 -9.84 0.57
CA LEU A 203 -15.96 -9.33 -0.79
C LEU A 203 -14.69 -8.48 -0.88
N TRP A 204 -14.37 -7.72 0.17
CA TRP A 204 -13.18 -6.88 0.23
C TRP A 204 -11.88 -7.68 0.35
N GLN A 205 -11.88 -8.88 0.93
CA GLN A 205 -10.64 -9.67 1.12
C GLN A 205 -9.84 -9.86 -0.19
N PRO A 206 -10.44 -10.28 -1.33
CA PRO A 206 -9.72 -10.36 -2.60
C PRO A 206 -9.60 -9.02 -3.36
N ALA A 207 -10.18 -7.92 -2.87
CA ALA A 207 -10.23 -6.63 -3.56
C ALA A 207 -8.89 -6.12 -4.08
N PRO A 208 -7.76 -6.27 -3.36
CA PRO A 208 -6.49 -5.79 -3.88
C PRO A 208 -6.01 -6.51 -5.16
N ALA A 209 -6.56 -7.70 -5.46
CA ALA A 209 -6.31 -8.42 -6.71
C ALA A 209 -7.29 -8.04 -7.84
N PHE A 210 -8.49 -7.53 -7.54
CA PHE A 210 -9.51 -7.17 -8.53
C PHE A 210 -9.05 -6.19 -9.61
N PRO A 211 -8.19 -5.17 -9.34
CA PRO A 211 -7.68 -4.30 -10.39
C PRO A 211 -7.04 -5.09 -11.54
N ASN A 212 -6.30 -6.16 -11.24
CA ASN A 212 -5.67 -7.00 -12.27
C ASN A 212 -6.69 -7.71 -13.15
N LEU A 213 -7.78 -8.23 -12.55
CA LEU A 213 -8.86 -8.87 -13.29
C LEU A 213 -9.61 -7.87 -14.18
N LEU A 214 -9.92 -6.69 -13.64
CA LEU A 214 -10.58 -5.62 -14.39
C LEU A 214 -9.71 -5.14 -15.56
N LEU A 215 -8.40 -5.10 -15.39
CA LEU A 215 -7.46 -4.69 -16.44
C LEU A 215 -7.39 -5.67 -17.61
N LEU A 216 -7.65 -6.98 -17.40
CA LEU A 216 -7.76 -7.95 -18.49
C LEU A 216 -8.88 -7.58 -19.48
N VAL A 217 -9.94 -6.96 -18.99
CA VAL A 217 -11.11 -6.57 -19.78
C VAL A 217 -10.99 -5.13 -20.28
N LEU A 218 -10.64 -4.19 -19.41
CA LEU A 218 -10.64 -2.75 -19.73
C LEU A 218 -9.48 -2.33 -20.63
N ALA A 219 -8.28 -2.90 -20.43
CA ALA A 219 -7.09 -2.45 -21.16
C ALA A 219 -7.16 -2.70 -22.67
N PRO A 220 -7.63 -3.86 -23.17
CA PRO A 220 -7.82 -4.07 -24.61
C PRO A 220 -8.87 -3.14 -25.23
N VAL A 221 -10.02 -2.97 -24.55
CA VAL A 221 -11.14 -2.13 -25.03
C VAL A 221 -10.74 -0.66 -25.16
N LEU A 222 -9.91 -0.17 -24.24
CA LEU A 222 -9.44 1.23 -24.27
C LEU A 222 -8.16 1.41 -25.12
N ALA A 223 -7.48 0.33 -25.49
CA ALA A 223 -6.34 0.35 -26.41
C ALA A 223 -6.78 0.52 -27.87
N SER A 224 -7.82 -0.18 -28.30
CA SER A 224 -8.36 -0.12 -29.68
C SER A 224 -8.85 1.27 -30.06
N SER A 225 -9.27 2.06 -29.07
CA SER A 225 -9.79 3.43 -29.25
C SER A 225 -8.69 4.50 -29.30
N SER A 226 -7.39 4.14 -29.35
CA SER A 226 -6.32 5.15 -29.45
C SER A 226 -5.12 4.77 -30.31
N ARG A 227 -4.90 5.56 -31.36
CA ARG A 227 -3.58 5.72 -31.99
C ARG A 227 -2.74 6.67 -31.11
N SER A 228 -1.73 6.14 -30.44
CA SER A 228 -0.73 6.95 -29.75
C SER A 228 0.27 7.51 -30.77
N SER A 229 0.43 8.84 -30.84
CA SER A 229 1.47 9.49 -31.65
C SER A 229 2.72 9.88 -30.84
N SER A 230 2.70 9.77 -29.51
CA SER A 230 3.77 10.22 -28.62
C SER A 230 4.21 9.15 -27.60
N ARG A 231 5.53 9.02 -27.42
CA ARG A 231 6.19 8.14 -26.44
C ARG A 231 5.84 8.47 -24.98
N THR A 232 5.29 9.65 -24.70
CA THR A 232 4.96 10.11 -23.33
C THR A 232 3.45 10.19 -23.06
N SER A 233 2.63 9.61 -23.94
CA SER A 233 1.16 9.67 -23.85
C SER A 233 0.59 8.99 -22.59
N ASP A 234 1.30 8.03 -22.01
CA ASP A 234 0.95 7.34 -20.77
C ASP A 234 1.04 8.24 -19.53
N VAL A 235 2.03 9.15 -19.50
CA VAL A 235 2.39 9.96 -18.32
C VAL A 235 1.22 10.76 -17.76
N LYS A 236 0.39 11.36 -18.62
CA LYS A 236 -0.79 12.12 -18.17
C LYS A 236 -1.75 11.25 -17.36
N HIS A 237 -1.93 10.00 -17.77
CA HIS A 237 -2.81 9.05 -17.08
C HIS A 237 -2.20 8.54 -15.78
N LEU A 238 -0.89 8.21 -15.78
CA LEU A 238 -0.17 7.82 -14.57
C LEU A 238 -0.21 8.93 -13.50
N LYS A 239 0.02 10.18 -13.91
CA LYS A 239 -0.04 11.34 -13.00
C LYS A 239 -1.43 11.55 -12.42
N ARG A 240 -2.51 11.30 -13.17
CA ARG A 240 -3.88 11.35 -12.67
C ARG A 240 -4.12 10.32 -11.57
N ILE A 241 -3.56 9.11 -11.71
CA ILE A 241 -3.65 8.06 -10.68
C ILE A 241 -2.98 8.53 -9.39
N TYR A 242 -1.76 9.05 -9.46
CA TYR A 242 -1.09 9.57 -8.27
C TYR A 242 -1.84 10.76 -7.64
N VAL A 243 -2.37 11.68 -8.45
CA VAL A 243 -3.19 12.79 -7.93
C VAL A 243 -4.43 12.26 -7.20
N ALA A 244 -5.15 11.31 -7.78
CA ALA A 244 -6.30 10.69 -7.13
C ALA A 244 -5.91 10.03 -5.80
N ALA A 245 -4.82 9.25 -5.79
CA ALA A 245 -4.31 8.62 -4.58
C ALA A 245 -3.92 9.63 -3.50
N GLY A 246 -3.27 10.73 -3.89
CA GLY A 246 -2.91 11.81 -2.97
C GLY A 246 -4.11 12.57 -2.41
N ILE A 247 -5.13 12.86 -3.22
CA ILE A 247 -6.37 13.54 -2.76
C ILE A 247 -7.08 12.65 -1.74
N VAL A 248 -7.31 11.38 -2.07
CA VAL A 248 -8.00 10.42 -1.19
C VAL A 248 -7.25 10.26 0.14
N SER A 249 -5.92 10.10 0.07
CA SER A 249 -5.07 9.96 1.27
C SER A 249 -5.06 11.24 2.13
N THR A 250 -5.02 12.42 1.51
CA THR A 250 -5.06 13.71 2.20
C THR A 250 -6.39 13.90 2.92
N PHE A 251 -7.50 13.62 2.25
CA PHE A 251 -8.82 13.72 2.86
C PHE A 251 -8.92 12.83 4.10
N THR A 252 -8.47 11.58 4.00
CA THR A 252 -8.46 10.66 5.14
C THR A 252 -7.55 11.15 6.27
N GLN A 253 -6.35 11.66 5.98
CA GLN A 253 -5.48 12.24 7.00
C GLN A 253 -6.17 13.40 7.73
N TRP A 254 -6.75 14.33 6.98
CA TRP A 254 -7.38 15.51 7.55
C TRP A 254 -8.64 15.17 8.35
N ALA A 255 -9.44 14.21 7.89
CA ALA A 255 -10.57 13.70 8.66
C ALA A 255 -10.11 13.08 9.99
N THR A 256 -9.06 12.27 9.97
CA THR A 256 -8.48 11.69 11.20
C THR A 256 -7.94 12.76 12.14
N LEU A 257 -7.17 13.73 11.64
CA LEU A 257 -6.66 14.84 12.46
C LEU A 257 -7.80 15.68 13.02
N TYR A 258 -8.81 15.99 12.22
CA TYR A 258 -10.00 16.72 12.66
C TYR A 258 -10.68 16.01 13.84
N LEU A 259 -10.86 14.68 13.75
CA LEU A 259 -11.45 13.90 14.84
C LEU A 259 -10.59 13.92 16.11
N PHE A 260 -9.26 13.88 15.99
CA PHE A 260 -8.36 13.97 17.14
C PHE A 260 -8.46 15.30 17.89
N PHE A 261 -8.75 16.40 17.19
CA PHE A 261 -8.83 17.73 17.79
C PHE A 261 -10.24 18.13 18.22
N THR A 262 -11.28 17.51 17.67
CA THR A 262 -12.68 17.93 17.90
C THR A 262 -13.52 16.91 18.66
N SER A 263 -13.17 15.62 18.65
CA SER A 263 -13.96 14.60 19.33
C SER A 263 -13.71 14.59 20.84
N THR A 264 -14.76 14.36 21.61
CA THR A 264 -14.69 14.11 23.05
C THR A 264 -14.52 12.62 23.39
N ASN A 265 -14.63 11.72 22.40
CA ASN A 265 -14.43 10.29 22.62
C ASN A 265 -12.94 9.98 22.84
N PRO A 266 -12.52 9.43 23.99
CA PRO A 266 -11.11 9.13 24.27
C PRO A 266 -10.50 8.10 23.30
N LYS A 267 -11.32 7.25 22.66
CA LYS A 267 -10.88 6.29 21.62
C LYS A 267 -10.50 6.97 20.30
N LEU A 268 -10.97 8.20 20.07
CA LEU A 268 -10.60 9.02 18.91
C LEU A 268 -9.41 9.93 19.23
N SER A 269 -8.41 9.39 19.93
CA SER A 269 -7.15 10.07 20.22
C SER A 269 -6.00 9.47 19.41
N PHE A 270 -4.95 10.26 19.15
CA PHE A 270 -3.73 9.78 18.48
C PHE A 270 -3.16 8.52 19.15
N LYS A 271 -3.13 8.51 20.49
CA LYS A 271 -2.60 7.39 21.26
C LYS A 271 -3.40 6.11 21.02
N TYR A 272 -4.73 6.16 21.11
CA TYR A 272 -5.56 4.98 20.90
C TYR A 272 -5.51 4.50 19.44
N VAL A 273 -5.58 5.42 18.49
CA VAL A 273 -5.69 5.10 17.05
C VAL A 273 -4.36 4.70 16.42
N PHE A 274 -3.21 5.16 16.91
CA PHE A 274 -1.92 4.93 16.26
C PHE A 274 -0.80 4.39 17.16
N VAL A 275 -0.99 4.18 18.47
CA VAL A 275 0.10 3.67 19.33
C VAL A 275 -0.20 2.23 19.78
N PRO A 276 0.61 1.23 19.38
CA PRO A 276 0.48 -0.14 19.87
C PRO A 276 0.53 -0.19 21.40
N ASN A 277 -0.46 -0.82 22.03
CA ASN A 277 -0.58 -0.87 23.48
C ASN A 277 -0.68 -2.32 24.00
N LYS A 278 0.43 -2.84 24.53
CA LYS A 278 0.51 -4.18 25.13
C LYS A 278 -0.21 -4.30 26.48
N ASN A 279 -0.61 -3.21 27.11
CA ASN A 279 -1.33 -3.30 28.39
C ASN A 279 -2.77 -3.78 28.18
N ILE A 280 -3.34 -3.53 26.99
CA ILE A 280 -4.76 -3.76 26.71
C ILE A 280 -5.01 -4.83 25.63
N TRP A 281 -3.98 -5.27 24.91
CA TRP A 281 -4.09 -6.22 23.78
C TRP A 281 -4.65 -7.61 24.14
N LYS A 282 -4.81 -7.91 25.43
CA LYS A 282 -5.36 -9.16 25.96
C LYS A 282 -6.72 -8.97 26.64
N GLU A 283 -7.26 -7.76 26.67
CA GLU A 283 -8.55 -7.50 27.31
C GLU A 283 -9.72 -8.10 26.52
N ASN A 284 -9.63 -8.12 25.19
CA ASN A 284 -10.58 -8.77 24.29
C ASN A 284 -9.97 -9.02 22.91
N THR A 285 -10.67 -9.80 22.09
CA THR A 285 -10.27 -10.12 20.71
C THR A 285 -10.02 -8.86 19.87
N ALA A 286 -10.90 -7.86 19.96
CA ALA A 286 -10.82 -6.65 19.14
C ALA A 286 -9.55 -5.84 19.41
N LEU A 287 -9.14 -5.69 20.67
CA LEU A 287 -7.93 -4.98 21.08
C LEU A 287 -6.65 -5.73 20.69
N GLY A 288 -6.67 -7.06 20.74
CA GLY A 288 -5.57 -7.89 20.22
C GLY A 288 -5.41 -7.74 18.71
N LEU A 289 -6.50 -7.74 17.95
CA LEU A 289 -6.47 -7.47 16.51
C LEU A 289 -6.02 -6.04 16.21
N HIS A 290 -6.48 -5.06 16.97
CA HIS A 290 -6.04 -3.66 16.84
C HIS A 290 -4.52 -3.53 17.00
N TYR A 291 -3.94 -4.20 18.00
CA TYR A 291 -2.49 -4.26 18.18
C TYR A 291 -1.76 -4.76 16.93
N ILE A 292 -2.27 -5.84 16.33
CA ILE A 292 -1.71 -6.42 15.10
C ILE A 292 -1.83 -5.44 13.93
N PHE A 293 -2.99 -4.81 13.72
CA PHE A 293 -3.21 -3.82 12.65
C PHE A 293 -2.37 -2.56 12.79
N LEU A 294 -2.06 -2.15 14.02
CA LEU A 294 -1.17 -1.01 14.26
C LEU A 294 0.25 -1.30 13.77
N TRP A 295 0.78 -2.50 14.04
CA TRP A 295 2.07 -2.91 13.50
C TRP A 295 2.03 -3.10 11.99
N ASP A 296 0.92 -3.63 11.47
CA ASP A 296 0.69 -3.76 10.04
C ASP A 296 0.83 -2.39 9.34
N PHE A 297 0.07 -1.41 9.83
CA PHE A 297 0.10 -0.01 9.40
C PHE A 297 1.51 0.59 9.47
N TRP A 298 2.15 0.56 10.64
CA TRP A 298 3.41 1.28 10.84
C TRP A 298 4.53 0.75 9.97
N ILE A 299 4.66 -0.57 9.85
CA ILE A 299 5.75 -1.18 9.10
C ILE A 299 5.52 -1.02 7.59
N ILE A 300 4.27 -1.14 7.11
CA ILE A 300 3.92 -0.85 5.71
C ILE A 300 4.33 0.57 5.36
N TYR A 301 3.89 1.57 6.13
CA TYR A 301 4.13 2.96 5.76
C TYR A 301 5.56 3.41 6.04
N ALA A 302 6.18 3.00 7.15
CA ALA A 302 7.57 3.34 7.42
C ALA A 302 8.49 2.81 6.32
N SER A 303 8.32 1.54 5.92
CA SER A 303 9.10 0.97 4.81
C SER A 303 8.78 1.66 3.47
N SER A 304 7.52 2.01 3.23
CA SER A 304 7.09 2.74 2.03
C SER A 304 7.69 4.15 1.93
N LEU A 305 7.84 4.86 3.05
CA LEU A 305 8.47 6.18 3.11
C LEU A 305 9.99 6.07 2.90
N VAL A 306 10.63 5.02 3.44
CA VAL A 306 12.03 4.70 3.10
C VAL A 306 12.19 4.39 1.62
N TRP A 307 11.25 3.66 1.01
CA TRP A 307 11.26 3.41 -0.42
C TRP A 307 11.13 4.69 -1.25
N CYS A 308 10.26 5.61 -0.84
CA CYS A 308 10.17 6.94 -1.43
C CYS A 308 11.47 7.73 -1.29
N TRP A 309 12.13 7.64 -0.13
CA TRP A 309 13.43 8.27 0.10
C TRP A 309 14.49 7.72 -0.86
N VAL A 310 14.57 6.39 -1.03
CA VAL A 310 15.48 5.75 -2.01
C VAL A 310 15.24 6.30 -3.42
N VAL A 311 13.97 6.41 -3.83
CA VAL A 311 13.57 6.95 -5.14
C VAL A 311 14.02 8.41 -5.32
N VAL A 312 13.85 9.26 -4.30
CA VAL A 312 14.29 10.66 -4.36
C VAL A 312 15.81 10.76 -4.39
N VAL A 313 16.51 9.94 -3.61
CA VAL A 313 17.98 9.91 -3.61
C VAL A 313 18.52 9.47 -4.97
N ASP A 314 17.93 8.45 -5.59
CA ASP A 314 18.30 8.03 -6.93
C ASP A 314 18.02 9.09 -7.99
N TYR A 315 16.88 9.78 -7.87
CA TYR A 315 16.58 10.97 -8.69
C TYR A 315 17.68 12.02 -8.54
N LEU A 316 18.04 12.40 -7.32
CA LEU A 316 19.03 13.44 -7.06
C LEU A 316 20.41 13.04 -7.56
N ARG A 317 20.81 11.77 -7.40
CA ARG A 317 22.07 11.25 -7.91
C ARG A 317 22.11 11.24 -9.42
N TYR A 318 21.03 10.80 -10.06
CA TYR A 318 20.95 10.80 -11.52
C TYR A 318 21.03 12.23 -12.06
N VAL A 319 20.32 13.16 -11.41
CA VAL A 319 20.30 14.56 -11.80
C VAL A 319 21.67 15.21 -11.54
N ARG A 320 22.14 15.22 -10.30
CA ARG A 320 23.31 16.02 -9.88
C ARG A 320 24.65 15.30 -10.01
N GLY A 321 24.67 14.05 -10.47
CA GLY A 321 25.86 13.18 -10.52
C GLY A 321 26.27 12.63 -9.15
N LYS A 322 26.06 13.40 -8.08
CA LYS A 322 26.28 13.03 -6.67
C LYS A 322 25.14 13.55 -5.79
N VAL A 323 24.99 12.95 -4.61
CA VAL A 323 24.05 13.40 -3.57
C VAL A 323 24.83 13.66 -2.28
N THR A 324 24.53 14.76 -1.60
CA THR A 324 25.17 15.09 -0.32
C THR A 324 24.34 14.58 0.86
N PRO A 325 24.94 14.33 2.05
CA PRO A 325 24.20 13.95 3.25
C PRO A 325 23.06 14.91 3.61
N ILE A 326 23.28 16.22 3.47
CA ILE A 326 22.26 17.25 3.70
C ILE A 326 21.07 17.07 2.75
N GLN A 327 21.31 16.79 1.47
CA GLN A 327 20.23 16.55 0.51
C GLN A 327 19.44 15.27 0.83
N MET A 328 20.12 14.22 1.29
CA MET A 328 19.47 13.00 1.76
C MET A 328 18.61 13.24 3.00
N LEU A 329 19.11 14.03 3.95
CA LEU A 329 18.36 14.41 5.16
C LEU A 329 17.13 15.26 4.82
N LEU A 330 17.30 16.29 3.98
CA LEU A 330 16.18 17.14 3.55
C LEU A 330 15.12 16.34 2.79
N ALA A 331 15.52 15.34 1.99
CA ALA A 331 14.56 14.44 1.35
C ALA A 331 13.75 13.65 2.39
N ALA A 332 14.41 13.11 3.42
CA ALA A 332 13.73 12.39 4.50
C ALA A 332 12.76 13.30 5.28
N VAL A 333 13.23 14.48 5.70
CA VAL A 333 12.41 15.47 6.43
C VAL A 333 11.20 15.89 5.62
N ASN A 334 11.35 16.16 4.32
CA ASN A 334 10.23 16.54 3.46
C ASN A 334 9.21 15.40 3.30
N ILE A 335 9.67 14.16 3.08
CA ILE A 335 8.78 13.00 2.93
C ILE A 335 8.01 12.75 4.22
N VAL A 336 8.69 12.76 5.37
CA VAL A 336 8.06 12.57 6.68
C VAL A 336 7.13 13.74 7.02
N GLY A 337 7.54 14.98 6.76
CA GLY A 337 6.72 16.17 6.99
C GLY A 337 5.41 16.12 6.20
N VAL A 338 5.46 15.75 4.91
CA VAL A 338 4.24 15.54 4.11
C VAL A 338 3.42 14.38 4.67
N ALA A 339 4.04 13.28 5.07
CA ALA A 339 3.32 12.13 5.62
C ALA A 339 2.55 12.48 6.90
N LEU A 340 3.11 13.33 7.77
CA LEU A 340 2.47 13.80 9.00
C LEU A 340 1.31 14.77 8.73
N VAL A 341 1.47 15.68 7.76
CA VAL A 341 0.47 16.73 7.48
C VAL A 341 -0.65 16.26 6.56
N ALA A 342 -0.31 15.50 5.53
CA ALA A 342 -1.22 15.10 4.46
C ALA A 342 -1.38 13.58 4.31
N GLY A 343 -0.74 12.79 5.18
CA GLY A 343 -0.89 11.33 5.21
C GLY A 343 0.21 10.62 4.41
N PRO A 344 0.56 9.37 4.80
CA PRO A 344 1.64 8.63 4.17
C PRO A 344 1.35 8.31 2.69
N GLY A 345 0.09 8.03 2.33
CA GLY A 345 -0.30 7.79 0.95
C GLY A 345 -0.08 9.02 0.05
N THR A 346 -0.28 10.23 0.58
CA THR A 346 0.00 11.49 -0.12
C THR A 346 1.49 11.70 -0.34
N ALA A 347 2.31 11.46 0.69
CA ALA A 347 3.76 11.56 0.57
C ALA A 347 4.29 10.63 -0.54
N MET A 348 3.79 9.39 -0.57
CA MET A 348 4.10 8.45 -1.65
C MET A 348 3.63 8.99 -3.01
N ALA A 349 2.36 9.33 -3.15
CA ALA A 349 1.79 9.83 -4.39
C ALA A 349 2.58 11.02 -4.97
N LEU A 350 3.00 11.98 -4.15
CA LEU A 350 3.78 13.14 -4.60
C LEU A 350 5.18 12.75 -5.11
N VAL A 351 5.88 11.87 -4.39
CA VAL A 351 7.21 11.39 -4.80
C VAL A 351 7.12 10.67 -6.15
N TRP A 352 6.15 9.77 -6.31
CA TRP A 352 5.97 9.00 -7.53
C TRP A 352 5.44 9.83 -8.70
N ASN A 353 4.56 10.80 -8.44
CA ASN A 353 4.12 11.76 -9.45
C ASN A 353 5.30 12.60 -10.00
N LYS A 354 6.15 13.11 -9.10
CA LYS A 354 7.35 13.87 -9.49
C LYS A 354 8.34 13.00 -10.27
N ARG A 355 8.45 11.72 -9.91
CA ARG A 355 9.32 10.76 -10.62
C ARG A 355 8.94 10.59 -12.08
N GLU A 356 7.66 10.65 -12.45
CA GLU A 356 7.28 10.55 -13.88
C GLU A 356 7.91 11.64 -14.72
N ASN A 357 7.97 12.88 -14.21
CA ASN A 357 8.62 13.99 -14.93
C ASN A 357 10.11 13.71 -15.14
N LEU A 358 10.81 13.19 -14.12
CA LEU A 358 12.21 12.80 -14.28
C LEU A 358 12.38 11.77 -15.39
N LEU A 359 11.58 10.71 -15.37
CA LEU A 359 11.77 9.62 -16.31
C LEU A 359 11.52 10.10 -17.75
N VAL A 360 10.61 11.06 -17.95
CA VAL A 360 10.43 11.75 -19.23
C VAL A 360 11.67 12.57 -19.61
N GLU A 361 12.20 13.41 -18.72
CA GLU A 361 13.41 14.21 -18.98
C GLU A 361 14.63 13.36 -19.36
N ILE A 362 14.74 12.17 -18.76
CA ILE A 362 15.80 11.21 -19.09
C ILE A 362 15.64 10.67 -20.51
N GLU A 363 14.40 10.34 -20.89
CA GLU A 363 14.07 9.73 -22.17
C GLU A 363 14.14 10.73 -23.34
N THR A 364 13.64 11.95 -23.17
CA THR A 364 13.66 12.98 -24.22
C THR A 364 15.05 13.58 -24.44
N GLY A 365 15.97 13.34 -23.51
CA GLY A 365 17.34 13.88 -23.59
C GLY A 365 17.40 15.40 -23.44
N ASP A 366 16.31 16.06 -23.00
CA ASP A 366 16.21 17.52 -22.82
C ASP A 366 17.28 18.06 -21.85
N ARG A 367 17.90 17.17 -21.09
CA ARG A 367 19.02 17.48 -20.20
C ARG A 367 20.36 17.65 -20.90
N LYS A 368 20.61 16.97 -22.03
CA LYS A 368 21.81 17.21 -22.84
C LYS A 368 21.79 18.60 -23.48
N LYS A 369 20.60 19.20 -23.67
CA LYS A 369 20.44 20.55 -24.25
C LYS A 369 20.63 21.71 -23.26
N LYS A 370 20.60 21.46 -21.95
CA LYS A 370 20.84 22.50 -20.91
C LYS A 370 22.27 22.52 -20.37
N ALA A 371 23.11 21.58 -20.80
CA ALA A 371 24.51 21.44 -20.39
C ALA A 371 25.50 21.56 -21.56
N ALA A 372 24.98 21.86 -22.75
CA ALA A 372 25.71 22.39 -23.90
C ALA A 372 25.22 23.83 -24.09
#